data_AF-A0A804PLJ4-F1
#
_entry.id   AF-A0A804PLJ4-F1
#
_cell.length_a   1.000
_cell.length_b   1.000
_cell.length_c   1.000
_cell.angle_alpha   90.00
_cell.angle_beta   90.00
_cell.angle_gamma   90.00
#
_symmetry.space_group_name_H-M   'P 1'
#
loop_
_entity.id
_entity.type
_entity.pdbx_description
1 polymer ?
#
loop_
_entity_poly.entity_id
_entity_poly.type
_entity_poly.pdbx_seq_one_letter_code
_entity_poly.pdbx_strand_id
1 'polypeptide(L)'
;MLIRATGHELEMARNRSLKSLDLTKAVKDTVNVSAGDVASLIYLWNPWAIVTCVGSCTSPIENLMVVIMIYGSCSRLAPLAAFGYVMATHLSLYPAILIVPVILLLGYGLDAPPPKVFVIKGSIARKSDVSDNDKTSRQRVVQQFSWKPVLHFIFWLFIWSCHVLLLSSVILKKVGGLHEMFEKTYGFILTVKDLSPNIGVLWYFFAEVFDFFRNFFLMVFNMNIIFMVLPLAIRLKHRPCFLAFVYTAIVAILKSYPSAGDSALYLGLLGLFVNELAEMQFTFFLFFGYIGVSLLSPVMHNLWIWRGTGNANFYFATGLAYTCLQTVLLVESVSSMIKHDRKLRLLVTS
;
A
#
# COMPACT_ATOMS: atom_id res chain seq x y z
N MET A 1 -4.06 9.17 14.54
CA MET A 1 -4.22 8.18 15.62
C MET A 1 -4.13 6.74 15.11
N LEU A 2 -4.89 6.34 14.07
CA LEU A 2 -4.84 4.96 13.54
C LEU A 2 -3.47 4.53 13.01
N ILE A 3 -2.81 5.37 12.21
CA ILE A 3 -1.43 5.11 11.69
C ILE A 3 -0.42 4.91 12.84
N ARG A 4 -0.57 5.70 13.91
CA ARG A 4 0.28 5.58 15.10
C ARG A 4 0.05 4.24 15.81
N ALA A 5 -1.22 3.85 15.98
CA ALA A 5 -1.59 2.58 16.58
C ALA A 5 -1.11 1.37 15.75
N THR A 6 -1.23 1.43 14.42
CA THR A 6 -0.65 0.39 13.54
C THR A 6 0.86 0.27 13.72
N GLY A 7 1.57 1.40 13.81
CA GLY A 7 3.03 1.39 14.01
C GLY A 7 3.43 0.78 15.35
N HIS A 8 2.68 1.04 16.42
CA HIS A 8 2.93 0.45 17.73
C HIS A 8 2.73 -1.08 17.72
N GLU A 9 1.66 -1.58 17.09
CA GLU A 9 1.43 -3.03 16.92
C GLU A 9 2.56 -3.70 16.11
N LEU A 10 3.00 -3.08 15.02
CA LEU A 10 4.12 -3.56 14.20
C LEU A 10 5.43 -3.58 14.99
N GLU A 11 5.74 -2.52 15.74
CA GLU A 11 6.94 -2.44 16.56
C GLU A 11 6.95 -3.49 17.67
N MET A 12 5.81 -3.74 18.33
CA MET A 12 5.69 -4.82 19.30
C MET A 12 5.91 -6.20 18.66
N ALA A 13 5.32 -6.46 17.50
CA ALA A 13 5.51 -7.72 16.78
C ALA A 13 6.97 -7.93 16.37
N ARG A 14 7.60 -6.88 15.84
CA ARG A 14 9.02 -6.88 15.50
C ARG A 14 9.90 -7.17 16.71
N ASN A 15 9.69 -6.47 17.82
CA ASN A 15 10.47 -6.67 19.05
C ASN A 15 10.31 -8.09 19.61
N ARG A 16 9.12 -8.69 19.52
CA ARG A 16 8.90 -10.12 19.86
C ARG A 16 9.69 -11.04 18.93
N SER A 17 9.69 -10.76 17.63
CA SER A 17 10.45 -11.56 16.65
C SER A 17 11.97 -11.45 16.80
N LEU A 18 12.49 -10.28 17.18
CA LEU A 18 13.91 -10.07 17.46
C LEU A 18 14.33 -10.73 18.78
N LYS A 19 13.47 -10.72 19.80
CA LYS A 19 13.66 -11.46 21.06
C LYS A 19 13.78 -12.95 20.81
N SER A 20 12.91 -13.54 19.99
CA SER A 20 12.98 -14.98 19.69
C SER A 20 14.19 -15.39 18.83
N LEU A 21 14.88 -14.43 18.22
CA LEU A 21 16.11 -14.66 17.47
C LEU A 21 17.39 -14.35 18.26
N ASP A 22 17.28 -13.90 19.52
CA ASP A 22 18.36 -13.35 20.36
C ASP A 22 19.11 -12.14 19.76
N LEU A 23 18.53 -11.50 18.74
CA LEU A 23 19.15 -10.38 18.02
C LEU A 23 18.97 -9.02 18.71
N THR A 24 18.34 -9.00 19.88
CA THR A 24 17.96 -7.75 20.55
C THR A 24 19.14 -6.82 20.83
N LYS A 25 20.31 -7.35 21.20
CA LYS A 25 21.53 -6.54 21.43
C LYS A 25 22.10 -5.99 20.12
N ALA A 26 22.25 -6.84 19.10
CA ALA A 26 22.81 -6.45 17.80
C ALA A 26 21.97 -5.40 17.05
N VAL A 27 20.66 -5.37 17.28
CA VAL A 27 19.75 -4.37 16.67
C VAL A 27 19.61 -3.13 17.56
N LYS A 28 19.82 -3.21 18.88
CA LYS A 28 19.73 -2.05 19.79
C LYS A 28 20.79 -0.99 19.52
N ASP A 29 21.91 -1.37 18.92
CA ASP A 29 22.99 -0.46 18.54
C ASP A 29 22.59 0.47 17.37
N THR A 30 21.48 0.16 16.68
CA THR A 30 20.87 1.06 15.70
C THR A 30 19.84 1.97 16.38
N VAL A 31 19.84 3.26 16.03
CA VAL A 31 18.90 4.26 16.57
C VAL A 31 17.46 3.81 16.28
N ASN A 32 16.78 3.26 17.29
CA ASN A 32 15.41 2.77 17.13
C ASN A 32 14.44 3.93 17.34
N VAL A 33 13.88 4.45 16.25
CA VAL A 33 12.87 5.51 16.29
C VAL A 33 11.48 4.88 16.37
N SER A 34 10.56 5.51 17.12
CA SER A 34 9.16 5.07 17.20
C SER A 34 8.47 5.23 15.84
N ALA A 35 8.42 4.13 15.08
CA ALA A 35 7.95 4.14 13.69
C ALA A 35 6.51 4.66 13.55
N GLY A 36 5.65 4.36 14.54
CA GLY A 36 4.27 4.86 14.56
C GLY A 36 4.17 6.38 14.72
N ASP A 37 5.01 6.98 15.55
CA ASP A 37 5.01 8.44 15.74
C ASP A 37 5.54 9.13 14.48
N VAL A 38 6.65 8.63 13.94
CA VAL A 38 7.25 9.13 12.69
C VAL A 38 6.26 9.06 11.53
N ALA A 39 5.60 7.92 11.31
CA ALA A 39 4.59 7.77 10.26
C ALA A 39 3.44 8.77 10.43
N SER A 40 2.99 8.98 11.67
CA SER A 40 1.92 9.93 11.94
C SER A 40 2.33 11.38 11.68
N LEU A 41 3.56 11.75 12.00
CA LEU A 41 4.12 13.07 11.72
C LEU A 41 4.31 13.28 10.22
N ILE A 42 4.85 12.30 9.50
CA ILE A 42 5.01 12.36 8.05
C ILE A 42 3.66 12.56 7.37
N TYR A 43 2.63 11.80 7.77
CA TYR A 43 1.30 11.97 7.17
C TYR A 43 0.68 13.34 7.50
N LEU A 44 0.80 13.81 8.74
CA LEU A 44 0.21 15.08 9.18
C LEU A 44 0.86 16.29 8.49
N TRP A 45 2.18 16.27 8.33
CA TRP A 45 2.96 17.34 7.69
C TRP A 45 3.14 17.13 6.18
N ASN A 46 2.46 16.13 5.60
CA ASN A 46 2.55 15.87 4.18
C ASN A 46 1.88 17.02 3.39
N PRO A 47 2.60 17.77 2.55
CA PRO A 47 2.01 18.86 1.79
C PRO A 47 0.90 18.37 0.85
N TRP A 48 1.00 17.13 0.37
CA TRP A 48 0.00 16.52 -0.50
C TRP A 48 -1.32 16.29 0.26
N ALA A 49 -1.25 15.87 1.52
CA ALA A 49 -2.44 15.71 2.38
C ALA A 49 -3.11 17.08 2.60
N ILE A 50 -2.32 18.08 3.00
CA ILE A 50 -2.80 19.44 3.29
C ILE A 50 -3.47 20.05 2.06
N VAL A 51 -2.82 19.99 0.90
CA VAL A 51 -3.37 20.52 -0.36
C VAL A 51 -4.68 19.83 -0.74
N THR A 52 -4.80 18.51 -0.56
CA THR A 52 -6.06 17.81 -0.87
C THR A 52 -7.20 18.15 0.07
N CYS A 53 -6.90 18.42 1.35
CA CYS A 53 -7.89 18.93 2.30
C CYS A 53 -8.35 20.35 1.93
N VAL A 54 -7.41 21.23 1.55
CA VAL A 54 -7.74 22.61 1.10
C VAL A 54 -8.53 22.59 -0.21
N GLY A 55 -8.19 21.66 -1.12
CA GLY A 55 -8.87 21.48 -2.40
C GLY A 55 -10.24 20.79 -2.30
N SER A 56 -10.77 20.54 -1.11
CA SER A 56 -12.07 19.86 -0.88
C SER A 56 -12.24 18.54 -1.65
N CYS A 57 -11.14 17.79 -1.83
CA CYS A 57 -11.16 16.51 -2.53
C CYS A 57 -11.71 15.41 -1.62
N THR A 58 -12.32 14.38 -2.20
CA THR A 58 -12.82 13.20 -1.47
C THR A 58 -11.72 12.18 -1.12
N SER A 59 -10.51 12.32 -1.70
CA SER A 59 -9.38 11.42 -1.48
C SER A 59 -9.01 11.18 0.00
N PRO A 60 -9.07 12.17 0.92
CA PRO A 60 -8.84 11.92 2.35
C PRO A 60 -9.83 10.93 2.97
N ILE A 61 -11.07 10.86 2.47
CA ILE A 61 -12.08 9.89 2.92
C ILE A 61 -11.70 8.49 2.44
N GLU A 62 -11.30 8.34 1.17
CA GLU A 62 -10.79 7.08 0.63
C GLU A 62 -9.57 6.59 1.45
N ASN A 63 -8.61 7.50 1.68
CA ASN A 63 -7.42 7.22 2.48
C ASN A 63 -7.75 6.77 3.90
N LEU A 64 -8.73 7.42 4.54
CA LEU A 64 -9.19 7.02 5.86
C LEU A 64 -9.75 5.59 5.86
N MET A 65 -10.56 5.22 4.86
CA MET A 65 -11.11 3.86 4.76
C MET A 65 -10.03 2.81 4.54
N VAL A 66 -9.01 3.12 3.72
CA VAL A 66 -7.83 2.25 3.54
C VAL A 66 -7.03 2.10 4.84
N VAL A 67 -6.82 3.18 5.60
CA VAL A 67 -6.13 3.13 6.90
C VAL A 67 -6.93 2.33 7.93
N ILE A 68 -8.25 2.49 7.99
CA ILE A 68 -9.15 1.71 8.86
C ILE A 68 -9.05 0.22 8.53
N MET A 69 -9.04 -0.11 7.24
CA MET A 69 -8.88 -1.48 6.77
C MET A 69 -7.53 -2.07 7.22
N ILE A 70 -6.42 -1.38 6.98
CA ILE A 70 -5.07 -1.85 7.38
C ILE A 70 -5.00 -2.00 8.91
N TYR A 71 -5.50 -1.03 9.67
CA TYR A 71 -5.53 -1.09 11.14
C TYR A 71 -6.38 -2.25 11.66
N GLY A 72 -7.60 -2.41 11.15
CA GLY A 72 -8.48 -3.51 11.52
C GLY A 72 -7.84 -4.86 11.26
N SER A 73 -7.13 -5.00 10.14
CA SER A 73 -6.40 -6.22 9.81
C SER A 73 -5.17 -6.44 10.70
N CYS A 74 -4.40 -5.39 11.05
CA CYS A 74 -3.29 -5.47 12.00
C CYS A 74 -3.75 -5.92 13.39
N SER A 75 -4.84 -5.34 13.90
CA SER A 75 -5.42 -5.66 15.22
C SER A 75 -6.29 -6.91 15.21
N ARG A 76 -6.41 -7.62 14.08
CA ARG A 76 -7.28 -8.79 13.87
C ARG A 76 -8.78 -8.54 14.16
N LEU A 77 -9.21 -7.29 14.05
CA LEU A 77 -10.61 -6.85 14.13
C LEU A 77 -11.27 -6.99 12.76
N ALA A 78 -11.65 -8.22 12.41
CA ALA A 78 -12.27 -8.56 11.12
C ALA A 78 -13.48 -7.69 10.72
N PRO A 79 -14.43 -7.31 11.62
CA PRO A 79 -15.56 -6.44 11.24
C PRO A 79 -15.11 -5.04 10.80
N LEU A 80 -14.11 -4.47 11.50
CA LEU A 80 -13.58 -3.15 11.20
C LEU A 80 -12.78 -3.16 9.88
N ALA A 81 -11.98 -4.22 9.67
CA ALA A 81 -11.26 -4.43 8.43
C ALA A 81 -12.21 -4.55 7.23
N ALA A 82 -13.28 -5.34 7.38
CA ALA A 82 -14.30 -5.55 6.35
C ALA A 82 -15.04 -4.25 6.02
N PHE A 83 -15.44 -3.47 7.04
CA PHE A 83 -16.07 -2.16 6.84
C PHE A 83 -15.17 -1.22 6.03
N GLY A 84 -13.91 -1.06 6.43
CA GLY A 84 -12.95 -0.22 5.71
C GLY A 84 -12.74 -0.67 4.26
N TYR A 85 -12.66 -1.98 4.01
CA TYR A 85 -12.53 -2.53 2.66
C TYR A 85 -13.75 -2.25 1.79
N VAL A 86 -14.97 -2.50 2.29
CA VAL A 86 -16.21 -2.27 1.52
C VAL A 86 -16.36 -0.79 1.20
N MET A 87 -16.14 0.09 2.17
CA MET A 87 -16.24 1.53 1.94
C MET A 87 -15.17 2.04 0.97
N ALA A 88 -13.93 1.56 1.08
CA ALA A 88 -12.86 1.94 0.17
C ALA A 88 -13.14 1.48 -1.28
N THR A 89 -13.62 0.24 -1.45
CA THR A 89 -13.97 -0.30 -2.77
C THR A 89 -15.22 0.35 -3.37
N HIS A 90 -16.15 0.79 -2.54
CA HIS A 90 -17.33 1.53 -2.97
C HIS A 90 -16.98 2.93 -3.49
N LEU A 91 -16.03 3.62 -2.84
CA LEU A 91 -15.55 4.94 -3.27
C LEU A 91 -14.65 4.87 -4.51
N SER A 92 -13.78 3.86 -4.60
CA SER A 92 -12.87 3.67 -5.73
C SER A 92 -12.62 2.19 -6.01
N LEU A 93 -12.42 1.83 -7.29
CA LEU A 93 -12.18 0.44 -7.69
C LEU A 93 -10.84 -0.12 -7.17
N TYR A 94 -9.79 0.70 -7.16
CA TYR A 94 -8.41 0.24 -7.01
C TYR A 94 -8.05 -0.37 -5.64
N PRO A 95 -8.57 0.12 -4.50
CA PRO A 95 -8.40 -0.53 -3.19
C PRO A 95 -8.80 -2.01 -3.15
N ALA A 96 -9.56 -2.52 -4.12
CA ALA A 96 -9.92 -3.94 -4.19
C ALA A 96 -8.70 -4.87 -4.21
N ILE A 97 -7.58 -4.42 -4.78
CA ILE A 97 -6.31 -5.18 -4.84
C ILE A 97 -5.75 -5.46 -3.43
N LEU A 98 -6.09 -4.62 -2.44
CA LEU A 98 -5.64 -4.76 -1.05
C LEU A 98 -6.30 -5.96 -0.33
N ILE A 99 -7.23 -6.68 -0.98
CA ILE A 99 -7.79 -7.91 -0.44
C ILE A 99 -6.71 -8.96 -0.13
N VAL A 100 -5.67 -9.04 -0.97
CA VAL A 100 -4.57 -10.02 -0.81
C VAL A 100 -3.77 -9.75 0.48
N PRO A 101 -3.20 -8.56 0.71
CA PRO A 101 -2.48 -8.29 1.96
C PRO A 101 -3.39 -8.35 3.18
N VAL A 102 -4.68 -7.97 3.08
CA VAL A 102 -5.65 -8.10 4.18
C VAL A 102 -5.85 -9.55 4.61
N ILE A 103 -6.06 -10.47 3.65
CA ILE A 103 -6.21 -11.90 3.94
C ILE A 103 -4.91 -12.46 4.54
N LEU A 104 -3.75 -12.07 4.01
CA LEU A 104 -2.45 -12.51 4.54
C LEU A 104 -2.22 -11.99 5.97
N LEU A 105 -2.58 -10.73 6.26
CA LEU A 105 -2.42 -10.13 7.60
C LEU A 105 -3.34 -10.79 8.63
N LEU A 106 -4.57 -11.12 8.26
CA LEU A 106 -5.50 -11.84 9.12
C LEU A 106 -5.12 -13.32 9.33
N GLY A 107 -4.58 -13.97 8.29
CA GLY A 107 -4.23 -15.39 8.32
C GLY A 107 -2.87 -15.68 8.96
N TYR A 108 -1.81 -14.99 8.54
CA TYR A 108 -0.44 -15.19 9.07
C TYR A 108 -0.13 -14.30 10.28
N GLY A 109 -0.85 -13.20 10.47
CA GLY A 109 -0.56 -12.19 11.49
C GLY A 109 0.34 -11.05 10.98
N LEU A 110 0.82 -10.24 11.91
CA LEU A 110 1.69 -9.09 11.65
C LEU A 110 3.03 -9.50 11.03
N ASP A 111 3.73 -8.50 10.47
CA ASP A 111 5.00 -8.66 9.80
C ASP A 111 6.05 -9.41 10.64
N ALA A 112 6.63 -10.46 10.06
CA ALA A 112 7.67 -11.25 10.67
C ALA A 112 8.85 -11.43 9.71
N PRO A 113 10.09 -11.59 10.23
CA PRO A 113 11.22 -11.95 9.38
C PRO A 113 10.98 -13.30 8.71
N PRO A 114 11.67 -13.58 7.58
CA PRO A 114 11.35 -14.74 6.76
C PRO A 114 11.46 -16.05 7.57
N PRO A 115 10.53 -17.01 7.38
CA PRO A 115 10.43 -18.21 8.22
C PRO A 115 11.72 -19.05 8.23
N LYS A 116 12.50 -18.98 7.14
CA LYS A 116 13.81 -19.63 7.01
C LYS A 116 14.80 -19.20 8.11
N VAL A 117 14.72 -17.96 8.59
CA VAL A 117 15.63 -17.42 9.63
C VAL A 117 15.38 -18.12 10.96
N PHE A 118 14.12 -18.33 11.32
CA PHE A 118 13.76 -19.08 12.52
C PHE A 118 14.16 -20.56 12.46
N VAL A 119 14.02 -21.19 11.29
CA VAL A 119 14.48 -22.58 11.07
C VAL A 119 15.99 -22.69 11.25
N ILE A 120 16.76 -21.74 10.72
CA ILE A 120 18.23 -21.71 10.87
C ILE A 120 18.62 -21.58 12.35
N LYS A 121 18.06 -20.61 13.08
CA LYS A 121 18.31 -20.47 14.53
C LYS A 121 17.98 -21.76 15.28
N GLY A 122 16.83 -22.36 14.99
CA GLY A 122 16.41 -23.63 15.59
C GLY A 122 17.31 -24.81 15.25
N SER A 123 18.03 -24.78 14.12
CA SER A 123 19.04 -25.78 13.76
C SER A 123 20.37 -25.57 14.47
N ILE A 124 20.79 -24.31 14.68
CA ILE A 124 22.00 -23.96 15.42
C ILE A 124 21.85 -24.33 16.89
N ALA A 125 20.71 -24.00 17.50
CA ALA A 125 20.39 -24.39 18.89
C ALA A 125 20.37 -25.92 19.09
N ARG A 126 19.98 -26.69 18.06
CA ARG A 126 20.05 -28.17 18.09
C ARG A 126 21.47 -28.73 18.01
N LYS A 127 22.42 -27.98 17.44
CA LYS A 127 23.83 -28.39 17.41
C LYS A 127 24.55 -28.07 18.72
N SER A 128 24.08 -27.08 19.47
CA SER A 128 24.66 -26.70 20.77
C SER A 128 24.09 -27.49 21.95
N ASP A 129 22.81 -27.91 21.90
CA ASP A 129 22.16 -28.58 23.04
C ASP A 129 21.83 -30.07 22.77
N VAL A 130 22.56 -30.97 23.44
CA VAL A 130 22.12 -32.35 23.73
C VAL A 130 21.21 -32.30 24.96
N SER A 131 19.95 -31.88 24.80
CA SER A 131 18.90 -32.23 25.78
C SER A 131 17.51 -32.23 25.14
N ASP A 132 16.79 -33.32 25.40
CA ASP A 132 15.65 -33.78 24.60
C ASP A 132 14.28 -33.31 25.13
N ASN A 133 14.23 -32.22 25.93
CA ASN A 133 13.06 -31.95 26.77
C ASN A 133 12.21 -30.72 26.45
N ASP A 134 12.36 -30.10 25.28
CA ASP A 134 11.56 -28.91 24.93
C ASP A 134 10.84 -29.02 23.58
N LYS A 135 10.17 -30.17 23.36
CA LYS A 135 9.37 -30.42 22.14
C LYS A 135 8.06 -29.60 22.11
N THR A 136 7.57 -29.13 23.24
CA THR A 136 6.26 -28.47 23.38
C THR A 136 6.27 -26.97 23.03
N SER A 137 7.43 -26.30 23.10
CA SER A 137 7.60 -24.89 22.70
C SER A 137 7.99 -24.71 21.22
N ARG A 138 8.62 -25.74 20.63
CA ARG A 138 9.27 -25.70 19.30
C ARG A 138 8.34 -25.71 18.08
N GLN A 139 7.06 -26.03 18.25
CA GLN A 139 6.11 -26.19 17.13
C GLN A 139 5.38 -24.89 16.72
N ARG A 140 5.53 -23.79 17.47
CA ARG A 140 4.79 -22.53 17.22
C ARG A 140 5.42 -21.57 16.20
N VAL A 141 6.64 -21.82 15.72
CA VAL A 141 7.41 -20.82 14.95
C VAL A 141 7.20 -20.92 13.44
N VAL A 142 6.58 -21.99 12.95
CA VAL A 142 6.06 -22.01 11.58
C VAL A 142 4.70 -21.32 11.61
N GLN A 143 4.63 -20.09 11.10
CA GLN A 143 3.39 -19.34 10.93
C GLN A 143 2.37 -20.20 10.16
N GLN A 144 1.51 -20.91 10.89
CA GLN A 144 0.42 -21.67 10.32
C GLN A 144 -0.71 -20.70 10.00
N PHE A 145 -1.17 -20.71 8.75
CA PHE A 145 -2.23 -19.84 8.28
C PHE A 145 -3.53 -20.14 9.05
N SER A 146 -4.04 -19.14 9.77
CA SER A 146 -5.28 -19.26 10.53
C SER A 146 -6.47 -18.88 9.66
N TRP A 147 -7.32 -19.86 9.33
CA TRP A 147 -8.53 -19.62 8.55
C TRP A 147 -9.66 -18.96 9.34
N LYS A 148 -9.67 -19.07 10.68
CA LYS A 148 -10.78 -18.56 11.51
C LYS A 148 -11.00 -17.03 11.35
N PRO A 149 -9.97 -16.16 11.46
CA PRO A 149 -10.14 -14.72 11.26
C PRO A 149 -10.52 -14.37 9.83
N VAL A 150 -10.04 -15.13 8.85
CA VAL A 150 -10.31 -14.92 7.42
C VAL A 150 -11.77 -15.25 7.10
N LEU A 151 -12.30 -16.38 7.58
CA LEU A 151 -13.71 -16.73 7.42
C LEU A 151 -14.62 -15.71 8.10
N HIS A 152 -14.25 -15.25 9.30
CA HIS A 152 -14.99 -14.20 9.99
C HIS A 152 -14.96 -12.87 9.20
N PHE A 153 -13.82 -12.51 8.60
CA PHE A 153 -13.73 -11.35 7.71
C PHE A 153 -14.60 -11.49 6.46
N ILE A 154 -14.60 -12.65 5.80
CA ILE A 154 -15.44 -12.91 4.62
C ILE A 154 -16.93 -12.79 4.97
N PHE A 155 -17.33 -13.30 6.14
CA PHE A 155 -18.70 -13.16 6.64
C PHE A 155 -19.10 -11.69 6.83
N TRP A 156 -18.26 -10.89 7.50
CA TRP A 156 -18.53 -9.46 7.68
C TRP A 156 -18.44 -8.67 6.36
N LEU A 157 -17.55 -9.07 5.45
CA LEU A 157 -17.45 -8.50 4.12
C LEU A 157 -18.76 -8.66 3.35
N PHE A 158 -19.37 -9.85 3.42
CA PHE A 158 -20.68 -10.11 2.83
C PHE A 158 -21.77 -9.22 3.44
N ILE A 159 -21.86 -9.15 4.77
CA ILE A 159 -22.85 -8.31 5.47
C ILE A 159 -22.72 -6.84 5.08
N TRP A 160 -21.52 -6.28 5.15
CA TRP A 160 -21.28 -4.87 4.83
C TRP A 160 -21.53 -4.56 3.36
N SER A 161 -21.14 -5.46 2.44
CA SER A 161 -21.40 -5.31 1.01
C SER A 161 -22.90 -5.31 0.73
N CYS A 162 -23.65 -6.27 1.27
CA CYS A 162 -25.11 -6.29 1.17
C CYS A 162 -25.73 -5.01 1.72
N HIS A 163 -25.28 -4.53 2.88
CA HIS A 163 -25.79 -3.31 3.48
C HIS A 163 -25.55 -2.07 2.60
N VAL A 164 -24.33 -1.89 2.10
CA VAL A 164 -23.98 -0.75 1.23
C VAL A 164 -24.73 -0.81 -0.10
N LEU A 165 -24.89 -1.99 -0.70
CA LEU A 165 -25.66 -2.15 -1.94
C LEU A 165 -27.16 -1.91 -1.72
N LEU A 166 -27.73 -2.35 -0.60
CA LEU A 166 -29.13 -2.07 -0.26
C LEU A 166 -29.36 -0.56 -0.05
N LEU A 167 -28.49 0.11 0.71
CA LEU A 167 -28.56 1.56 0.88
C LEU A 167 -28.43 2.29 -0.46
N SER A 168 -27.46 1.89 -1.28
CA SER A 168 -27.26 2.45 -2.62
C SER A 168 -28.51 2.26 -3.49
N SER A 169 -29.13 1.08 -3.44
CA SER A 169 -30.35 0.80 -4.20
C SER A 169 -31.54 1.65 -3.75
N VAL A 170 -31.68 1.91 -2.44
CA VAL A 170 -32.77 2.74 -1.91
C VAL A 170 -32.59 4.20 -2.31
N ILE A 171 -31.37 4.72 -2.17
CA ILE A 171 -31.03 6.11 -2.51
C ILE A 171 -31.17 6.36 -4.02
N LEU A 172 -30.66 5.44 -4.83
CA LEU A 172 -30.57 5.60 -6.28
C LEU A 172 -31.82 5.12 -7.04
N LYS A 173 -32.89 4.74 -6.33
CA LYS A 173 -34.16 4.28 -6.93
C LYS A 173 -34.77 5.30 -7.90
N LYS A 174 -34.48 6.59 -7.73
CA LYS A 174 -34.96 7.69 -8.58
C LYS A 174 -34.05 8.01 -9.78
N VAL A 175 -32.84 7.47 -9.83
CA VAL A 175 -31.77 7.84 -10.79
C VAL A 175 -31.14 6.56 -11.37
N GLY A 176 -31.95 5.74 -12.05
CA GLY A 176 -31.49 4.55 -12.78
C GLY A 176 -31.01 3.34 -11.96
N GLY A 177 -31.02 3.43 -10.62
CA GLY A 177 -30.75 2.30 -9.74
C GLY A 177 -29.31 1.78 -9.78
N LEU A 178 -29.08 0.56 -9.29
CA LEU A 178 -27.73 0.02 -9.12
C LEU A 178 -26.95 -0.11 -10.43
N HIS A 179 -27.61 -0.41 -11.55
CA HIS A 179 -26.92 -0.61 -12.82
C HIS A 179 -26.19 0.66 -13.27
N GLU A 180 -26.85 1.81 -13.17
CA GLU A 180 -26.26 3.10 -13.50
C GLU A 180 -25.08 3.42 -12.58
N MET A 181 -25.18 3.14 -11.28
CA MET A 181 -24.05 3.29 -10.35
C MET A 181 -22.83 2.46 -10.80
N PHE A 182 -23.04 1.18 -11.16
CA PHE A 182 -21.93 0.32 -11.58
C PHE A 182 -21.28 0.81 -12.88
N GLU A 183 -22.09 1.26 -13.85
CA GLU A 183 -21.59 1.80 -15.11
C GLU A 183 -20.81 3.11 -14.92
N LYS A 184 -21.37 4.03 -14.13
CA LYS A 184 -20.79 5.37 -13.92
C LYS A 184 -19.61 5.39 -12.96
N THR A 185 -19.54 4.47 -11.99
CA THR A 185 -18.42 4.40 -11.04
C THR A 185 -17.32 3.48 -11.56
N TYR A 186 -17.60 2.19 -11.72
CA TYR A 186 -16.57 1.21 -12.07
C TYR A 186 -16.35 1.11 -13.57
N GLY A 187 -17.44 1.14 -14.36
CA GLY A 187 -17.35 1.12 -15.82
C GLY A 187 -16.59 2.32 -16.36
N PHE A 188 -16.81 3.51 -15.81
CA PHE A 188 -16.10 4.73 -16.18
C PHE A 188 -14.59 4.64 -15.92
N ILE A 189 -14.19 4.08 -14.78
CA ILE A 189 -12.76 3.89 -14.42
C ILE A 189 -12.09 2.91 -15.38
N LEU A 190 -12.75 1.78 -15.67
CA LEU A 190 -12.19 0.74 -16.53
C LEU A 190 -12.13 1.14 -18.01
N THR A 191 -13.09 1.95 -18.46
CA THR A 191 -13.17 2.39 -19.86
C THR A 191 -12.42 3.69 -20.15
N VAL A 192 -11.90 4.38 -19.12
CA VAL A 192 -11.11 5.62 -19.21
C VAL A 192 -11.69 6.62 -20.22
N LYS A 193 -12.99 6.91 -20.09
CA LYS A 193 -13.71 7.75 -21.08
C LYS A 193 -13.29 9.22 -21.07
N ASP A 194 -12.90 9.74 -19.90
CA ASP A 194 -12.45 11.12 -19.77
C ASP A 194 -10.94 11.18 -19.95
N LEU A 195 -10.50 12.01 -20.89
CA LEU A 195 -9.10 12.23 -21.24
C LEU A 195 -8.65 13.64 -20.82
N SER A 196 -9.43 14.30 -19.96
CA SER A 196 -9.05 15.56 -19.35
C SER A 196 -7.69 15.45 -18.65
N PRO A 197 -6.85 16.50 -18.74
CA PRO A 197 -5.51 16.45 -18.21
C PRO A 197 -5.52 16.22 -16.71
N ASN A 198 -4.74 15.23 -16.28
CA ASN A 198 -4.56 14.89 -14.88
C ASN A 198 -3.07 14.60 -14.56
N ILE A 199 -2.77 14.32 -13.30
CA ILE A 199 -1.39 14.07 -12.83
C ILE A 199 -0.86 12.71 -13.36
N GLY A 200 -1.75 11.82 -13.78
CA GLY A 200 -1.44 10.48 -14.23
C GLY A 200 -0.91 10.42 -15.66
N VAL A 201 -0.57 9.20 -16.07
CA VAL A 201 0.04 8.94 -17.39
C VAL A 201 -0.99 8.51 -18.44
N LEU A 202 -2.13 7.94 -18.01
CA LEU A 202 -3.07 7.31 -18.93
C LEU A 202 -3.81 8.29 -19.85
N TRP A 203 -4.18 9.48 -19.37
CA TRP A 203 -4.98 10.43 -20.15
C TRP A 203 -4.29 10.83 -21.46
N TYR A 204 -3.00 11.13 -21.40
CA TYR A 204 -2.22 11.57 -22.55
C TYR A 204 -1.94 10.41 -23.51
N PHE A 205 -1.60 9.23 -22.97
CA PHE A 205 -1.43 8.03 -23.79
C PHE A 205 -2.69 7.70 -24.60
N PHE A 206 -3.87 7.69 -23.95
CA PHE A 206 -5.13 7.41 -24.62
C PHE A 206 -5.64 8.57 -25.49
N ALA A 207 -5.14 9.78 -25.31
CA ALA A 207 -5.38 10.90 -26.22
C ALA A 207 -4.58 10.78 -27.53
N GLU A 208 -3.38 10.17 -27.49
CA GLU A 208 -2.54 9.99 -28.68
C GLU A 208 -2.82 8.69 -29.45
N VAL A 209 -3.30 7.65 -28.77
CA VAL A 209 -3.57 6.35 -29.40
C VAL A 209 -4.79 6.41 -30.30
N PHE A 210 -4.66 5.83 -31.50
CA PHE A 210 -5.78 5.64 -32.42
C PHE A 210 -6.91 4.82 -31.79
N ASP A 211 -8.15 5.25 -32.03
CA ASP A 211 -9.37 4.60 -31.52
C ASP A 211 -9.43 3.11 -31.81
N PHE A 212 -8.92 2.69 -32.98
CA PHE A 212 -8.86 1.29 -33.38
C PHE A 212 -8.13 0.40 -32.37
N PHE A 213 -7.03 0.89 -31.76
CA PHE A 213 -6.21 0.13 -30.80
C PHE A 213 -6.61 0.35 -29.35
N ARG A 214 -7.56 1.25 -29.07
CA ARG A 214 -7.91 1.67 -27.71
C ARG A 214 -8.30 0.51 -26.80
N ASN A 215 -9.16 -0.40 -27.29
CA ASN A 215 -9.61 -1.57 -26.51
C ASN A 215 -8.46 -2.53 -26.19
N PHE A 216 -7.51 -2.70 -27.11
CA PHE A 216 -6.34 -3.53 -26.89
C PHE A 216 -5.48 -2.96 -25.75
N PHE A 217 -5.16 -1.67 -25.79
CA PHE A 217 -4.36 -1.05 -24.74
C PHE A 217 -5.08 -1.01 -23.39
N LEU A 218 -6.39 -0.77 -23.36
CA LEU A 218 -7.18 -0.87 -22.13
C LEU A 218 -7.05 -2.25 -21.47
N MET A 219 -7.11 -3.33 -22.27
CA MET A 219 -6.90 -4.68 -21.75
C MET A 219 -5.49 -4.85 -21.19
N VAL A 220 -4.46 -4.38 -21.91
CA VAL A 220 -3.06 -4.49 -21.49
C VAL A 220 -2.79 -3.76 -20.17
N PHE A 221 -3.26 -2.51 -20.02
CA PHE A 221 -3.05 -1.75 -18.78
C PHE A 221 -3.76 -2.38 -17.58
N ASN A 222 -5.01 -2.83 -17.75
CA ASN A 222 -5.74 -3.51 -16.68
C ASN A 222 -5.09 -4.86 -16.30
N MET A 223 -4.62 -5.64 -17.27
CA MET A 223 -3.90 -6.89 -17.01
C MET A 223 -2.55 -6.66 -16.33
N ASN A 224 -1.83 -5.60 -16.70
CA ASN A 224 -0.54 -5.25 -16.09
C ASN A 224 -0.64 -5.10 -14.56
N ILE A 225 -1.71 -4.50 -14.07
CA ILE A 225 -1.97 -4.36 -12.62
C ILE A 225 -2.01 -5.74 -11.95
N ILE A 226 -2.73 -6.71 -12.53
CA ILE A 226 -2.84 -8.08 -12.00
C ILE A 226 -1.48 -8.78 -12.03
N PHE A 227 -0.73 -8.63 -13.13
CA PHE A 227 0.60 -9.22 -13.30
C PHE A 227 1.64 -8.66 -12.32
N MET A 228 1.54 -7.40 -11.90
CA MET A 228 2.44 -6.83 -10.89
C MET A 228 2.12 -7.32 -9.46
N VAL A 229 0.84 -7.51 -9.16
CA VAL A 229 0.35 -7.90 -7.83
C VAL A 229 0.77 -9.33 -7.47
N LEU A 230 0.57 -10.30 -8.37
CA LEU A 230 0.73 -11.72 -8.04
C LEU A 230 2.16 -12.14 -7.64
N PRO A 231 3.23 -11.79 -8.39
CA PRO A 231 4.60 -12.15 -8.02
C PRO A 231 5.03 -11.53 -6.69
N LEU A 232 4.56 -10.30 -6.43
CA LEU A 232 4.89 -9.56 -5.23
C LEU A 232 4.22 -10.15 -3.99
N ALA A 233 2.97 -10.60 -4.10
CA ALA A 233 2.28 -11.36 -3.05
C ALA A 233 3.07 -12.61 -2.63
N ILE A 234 3.58 -13.35 -3.62
CA ILE A 234 4.34 -14.59 -3.38
C ILE A 234 5.66 -14.27 -2.68
N ARG A 235 6.35 -13.21 -3.13
CA ARG A 235 7.67 -12.83 -2.62
C ARG A 235 7.64 -12.25 -1.20
N LEU A 236 6.65 -11.42 -0.88
CA LEU A 236 6.55 -10.67 0.37
C LEU A 236 5.50 -11.22 1.35
N LYS A 237 5.06 -12.48 1.18
CA LYS A 237 4.03 -13.11 2.02
C LYS A 237 4.32 -13.08 3.54
N HIS A 238 5.58 -12.95 3.95
CA HIS A 238 6.01 -12.88 5.35
C HIS A 238 5.86 -11.47 5.96
N ARG A 239 5.72 -10.44 5.12
CA ARG A 239 5.50 -9.02 5.50
C ARG A 239 4.20 -8.49 4.89
N PRO A 240 3.02 -8.98 5.30
CA PRO A 240 1.74 -8.57 4.73
C PRO A 240 1.41 -7.07 4.89
N CYS A 241 1.87 -6.40 5.95
CA CYS A 241 1.66 -4.96 6.13
C CYS A 241 2.54 -4.14 5.16
N PHE A 242 3.80 -4.52 5.01
CA PHE A 242 4.66 -3.94 3.97
C PHE A 242 4.09 -4.18 2.56
N LEU A 243 3.55 -5.37 2.29
CA LEU A 243 2.86 -5.66 1.03
C LEU A 243 1.66 -4.73 0.80
N ALA A 244 0.89 -4.41 1.85
CA ALA A 244 -0.20 -3.43 1.75
C ALA A 244 0.30 -2.04 1.35
N PHE A 245 1.43 -1.58 1.92
CA PHE A 245 2.09 -0.34 1.51
C PHE A 245 2.56 -0.37 0.05
N VAL A 246 3.18 -1.46 -0.40
CA VAL A 246 3.63 -1.59 -1.79
C VAL A 246 2.43 -1.55 -2.74
N TYR A 247 1.30 -2.18 -2.36
CA TYR A 247 0.08 -2.16 -3.18
C TYR A 247 -0.60 -0.80 -3.21
N THR A 248 -0.64 -0.04 -2.11
CA THR A 248 -1.16 1.33 -2.15
C THR A 248 -0.31 2.23 -3.05
N ALA A 249 1.01 2.04 -3.06
CA ALA A 249 1.90 2.74 -3.99
C ALA A 249 1.68 2.32 -5.46
N ILE A 250 1.54 1.01 -5.75
CA ILE A 250 1.22 0.52 -7.11
C ILE A 250 -0.11 1.10 -7.59
N VAL A 251 -1.13 1.12 -6.72
CA VAL A 251 -2.41 1.75 -7.02
C VAL A 251 -2.22 3.22 -7.35
N ALA A 252 -1.46 3.99 -6.56
CA ALA A 252 -1.23 5.40 -6.84
C ALA A 252 -0.50 5.65 -8.18
N ILE A 253 0.38 4.73 -8.62
CA ILE A 253 1.10 4.82 -9.89
C ILE A 253 0.22 4.44 -11.08
N LEU A 254 -0.60 3.39 -10.95
CA LEU A 254 -1.35 2.79 -12.06
C LEU A 254 -2.85 3.20 -12.12
N LYS A 255 -3.32 4.01 -11.16
CA LYS A 255 -4.69 4.55 -11.15
C LYS A 255 -4.93 5.41 -12.40
N SER A 256 -6.07 5.22 -13.06
CA SER A 256 -6.42 5.94 -14.30
C SER A 256 -6.62 7.43 -14.08
N TYR A 257 -7.14 7.78 -12.90
CA TYR A 257 -7.39 9.16 -12.47
C TYR A 257 -6.72 9.37 -11.11
N PRO A 258 -5.38 9.52 -11.05
CA PRO A 258 -4.69 9.70 -9.80
C PRO A 258 -4.89 11.13 -9.30
N SER A 259 -5.07 11.24 -7.98
CA SER A 259 -5.15 12.51 -7.27
C SER A 259 -3.89 12.73 -6.44
N ALA A 260 -3.58 13.98 -6.09
CA ALA A 260 -2.51 14.25 -5.13
C ALA A 260 -2.76 13.57 -3.76
N GLY A 261 -4.02 13.27 -3.43
CA GLY A 261 -4.37 12.60 -2.17
C GLY A 261 -3.91 11.15 -2.11
N ASP A 262 -3.84 10.47 -3.26
CA ASP A 262 -3.37 9.07 -3.32
C ASP A 262 -1.91 8.96 -2.85
N SER A 263 -1.12 10.01 -3.13
CA SER A 263 0.28 10.07 -2.74
C SER A 263 0.52 10.47 -1.30
N ALA A 264 -0.44 11.17 -0.71
CA ALA A 264 -0.40 11.47 0.71
C ALA A 264 -0.34 10.19 1.56
N LEU A 265 -1.12 9.18 1.16
CA LEU A 265 -1.26 7.93 1.90
C LEU A 265 0.01 7.09 1.88
N TYR A 266 0.53 6.71 0.70
CA TYR A 266 1.70 5.83 0.66
C TYR A 266 2.94 6.51 1.24
N LEU A 267 3.14 7.81 1.01
CA LEU A 267 4.25 8.56 1.62
C LEU A 267 4.13 8.62 3.16
N GLY A 268 2.91 8.71 3.70
CA GLY A 268 2.68 8.62 5.15
C GLY A 268 2.96 7.22 5.70
N LEU A 269 2.50 6.18 5.00
CA LEU A 269 2.73 4.78 5.39
C LEU A 269 4.20 4.36 5.31
N LEU A 270 5.01 5.02 4.46
CA LEU A 270 6.46 4.80 4.39
C LEU A 270 7.12 4.93 5.77
N GLY A 271 6.66 5.87 6.59
CA GLY A 271 7.19 6.09 7.94
C GLY A 271 7.01 4.90 8.89
N LEU A 272 6.05 3.99 8.63
CA LEU A 272 5.87 2.78 9.44
C LEU A 272 7.06 1.84 9.36
N PHE A 273 7.85 1.96 8.29
CA PHE A 273 8.99 1.10 8.01
C PHE A 273 10.33 1.87 8.07
N VAL A 274 10.38 3.03 8.75
CA VAL A 274 11.56 3.91 8.76
C VAL A 274 12.84 3.21 9.22
N ASN A 275 12.71 2.26 10.15
CA ASN A 275 13.84 1.51 10.70
C ASN A 275 14.35 0.45 9.71
N GLU A 276 13.44 -0.19 8.98
CA GLU A 276 13.75 -1.19 7.96
C GLU A 276 14.29 -0.55 6.66
N LEU A 277 13.86 0.69 6.37
CA LEU A 277 14.23 1.46 5.18
C LEU A 277 15.36 2.47 5.43
N ALA A 278 15.99 2.46 6.62
CA ALA A 278 17.07 3.40 6.94
C ALA A 278 18.28 3.33 5.98
N GLU A 279 18.50 2.19 5.31
CA GLU A 279 19.60 1.98 4.36
C GLU A 279 19.25 2.29 2.89
N MET A 280 18.17 3.03 2.62
CA MET A 280 17.81 3.45 1.26
C MET A 280 18.89 4.36 0.64
N GLN A 281 19.30 4.06 -0.60
CA GLN A 281 20.45 4.73 -1.22
C GLN A 281 20.08 6.06 -1.87
N PHE A 282 18.92 6.13 -2.55
CA PHE A 282 18.52 7.30 -3.34
C PHE A 282 17.64 8.31 -2.60
N THR A 283 17.63 8.31 -1.26
CA THR A 283 16.74 9.16 -0.46
C THR A 283 16.88 10.65 -0.77
N PHE A 284 18.11 11.15 -0.94
CA PHE A 284 18.37 12.54 -1.32
C PHE A 284 17.79 12.88 -2.69
N PHE A 285 18.09 12.06 -3.71
CA PHE A 285 17.59 12.25 -5.07
C PHE A 285 16.06 12.22 -5.13
N LEU A 286 15.44 11.26 -4.45
CA LEU A 286 13.98 11.15 -4.37
C LEU A 286 13.37 12.40 -3.72
N PHE A 287 13.91 12.85 -2.59
CA PHE A 287 13.39 14.03 -1.89
C PHE A 287 13.38 15.28 -2.77
N PHE A 288 14.52 15.61 -3.39
CA PHE A 288 14.60 16.76 -4.29
C PHE A 288 13.79 16.57 -5.58
N GLY A 289 13.73 15.34 -6.10
CA GLY A 289 12.90 15.02 -7.26
C GLY A 289 11.42 15.28 -7.00
N TYR A 290 10.89 14.80 -5.87
CA TYR A 290 9.49 15.03 -5.48
C TYR A 290 9.19 16.52 -5.31
N ILE A 291 10.09 17.27 -4.64
CA ILE A 291 9.94 18.73 -4.50
C ILE A 291 9.94 19.42 -5.87
N GLY A 292 10.90 19.06 -6.73
CA GLY A 292 11.02 19.64 -8.07
C GLY A 292 9.77 19.42 -8.91
N VAL A 293 9.26 18.18 -8.97
CA VAL A 293 8.05 17.86 -9.73
C VAL A 293 6.80 18.52 -9.14
N SER A 294 6.65 18.55 -7.81
CA SER A 294 5.53 19.22 -7.15
C SER A 294 5.48 20.73 -7.41
N LEU A 295 6.65 21.40 -7.52
CA LEU A 295 6.71 22.82 -7.84
C LEU A 295 6.53 23.09 -9.34
N LEU A 296 7.08 22.22 -10.20
CA LEU A 296 7.05 22.41 -11.65
C LEU A 296 5.67 22.12 -12.26
N SER A 297 4.94 21.12 -11.74
CA SER A 297 3.68 20.68 -12.33
C SER A 297 2.59 21.77 -12.36
N PRO A 298 2.32 22.54 -11.26
CA PRO A 298 1.36 23.64 -11.31
C PRO A 298 1.78 24.77 -12.25
N VAL A 299 3.08 25.05 -12.36
CA VAL A 299 3.61 26.06 -13.27
C VAL A 299 3.33 25.66 -14.72
N MET A 300 3.63 24.41 -15.08
CA MET A 300 3.38 23.89 -16.43
C MET A 300 1.88 23.81 -16.73
N HIS A 301 1.06 23.40 -15.76
CA HIS A 301 -0.39 23.42 -15.90
C HIS A 301 -0.93 24.83 -16.18
N ASN A 302 -0.45 25.83 -15.45
CA ASN A 302 -0.88 27.22 -15.61
C ASN A 302 -0.46 27.82 -16.95
N LEU A 303 0.77 27.54 -17.41
CA LEU A 303 1.26 28.00 -18.70
C LEU A 303 0.45 27.42 -19.86
N TRP A 304 0.08 26.15 -19.77
CA TRP A 304 -0.68 25.47 -20.81
C TRP A 304 -2.16 25.83 -20.80
N ILE A 305 -2.87 25.63 -19.68
CA ILE A 305 -4.33 25.79 -19.61
C ILE A 305 -4.76 27.25 -19.58
N TRP A 306 -4.14 28.07 -18.72
CA TRP A 306 -4.62 29.43 -18.48
C TRP A 306 -3.94 30.47 -19.37
N ARG A 307 -2.63 30.36 -19.55
CA ARG A 307 -1.86 31.34 -20.34
C ARG A 307 -1.81 31.00 -21.83
N GLY A 308 -2.08 29.75 -22.21
CA GLY A 308 -2.05 29.30 -23.61
C GLY A 308 -0.67 29.37 -24.27
N THR A 309 0.40 29.61 -23.51
CA THR A 309 1.78 29.69 -24.02
C THR A 309 2.57 28.40 -23.83
N GLY A 310 2.07 27.48 -22.99
CA GLY A 310 2.67 26.17 -22.73
C GLY A 310 2.10 25.07 -23.63
N ASN A 311 2.90 24.02 -23.85
CA ASN A 311 2.50 22.80 -24.56
C ASN A 311 2.09 21.71 -23.56
N ALA A 312 1.03 20.95 -23.89
CA ALA A 312 0.57 19.77 -23.16
C ALA A 312 1.73 18.80 -22.83
N ASN A 313 2.68 18.64 -23.75
CA ASN A 313 3.81 17.72 -23.61
C ASN A 313 4.69 18.06 -22.41
N PHE A 314 4.84 19.35 -22.08
CA PHE A 314 5.62 19.76 -20.90
C PHE A 314 4.89 19.39 -19.60
N TYR A 315 3.59 19.59 -19.55
CA TYR A 315 2.79 19.16 -18.39
C TYR A 315 2.82 17.63 -18.25
N PHE A 316 2.61 16.90 -19.34
CA PHE A 316 2.71 15.44 -19.36
C PHE A 316 4.10 14.94 -18.94
N ALA A 317 5.18 15.58 -19.39
CA ALA A 317 6.54 15.24 -18.97
C ALA A 317 6.74 15.37 -17.46
N THR A 318 6.10 16.34 -16.79
CA THR A 318 6.12 16.41 -15.32
C THR A 318 5.41 15.24 -14.66
N GLY A 319 4.29 14.77 -15.21
CA GLY A 319 3.58 13.57 -14.74
C GLY A 319 4.36 12.27 -15.00
N LEU A 320 5.09 12.19 -16.12
CA LEU A 320 5.98 11.06 -16.39
C LEU A 320 7.18 11.05 -15.42
N ALA A 321 7.78 12.20 -15.17
CA ALA A 321 8.83 12.33 -14.15
C ALA A 321 8.30 11.96 -12.76
N TYR A 322 7.07 12.36 -12.44
CA TYR A 322 6.40 12.01 -11.19
C TYR A 322 6.27 10.50 -11.00
N THR A 323 5.69 9.81 -11.98
CA THR A 323 5.50 8.36 -11.94
C THR A 323 6.82 7.59 -11.96
N CYS A 324 7.84 8.10 -12.64
CA CYS A 324 9.21 7.58 -12.57
C CYS A 324 9.76 7.64 -11.14
N LEU A 325 9.67 8.79 -10.46
CA LEU A 325 10.11 8.93 -9.06
C LEU A 325 9.35 8.01 -8.12
N GLN A 326 8.03 7.86 -8.31
CA GLN A 326 7.23 6.90 -7.53
C GLN A 326 7.70 5.45 -7.73
N THR A 327 8.04 5.08 -8.97
CA THR A 327 8.54 3.74 -9.30
C THR A 327 9.91 3.50 -8.68
N VAL A 328 10.82 4.47 -8.74
CA VAL A 328 12.14 4.39 -8.10
C VAL A 328 11.98 4.26 -6.58
N LEU A 329 11.12 5.06 -5.95
CA LEU A 329 10.83 4.97 -4.51
C LEU A 329 10.35 3.56 -4.13
N LEU A 330 9.44 2.99 -4.93
CA LEU A 330 8.90 1.66 -4.69
C LEU A 330 9.98 0.57 -4.80
N VAL A 331 10.78 0.61 -5.86
CA VAL A 331 11.87 -0.35 -6.11
C VAL A 331 12.93 -0.27 -5.02
N GLU A 332 13.32 0.93 -4.61
CA GLU A 332 14.28 1.13 -3.50
C GLU A 332 13.72 0.63 -2.18
N SER A 333 12.44 0.92 -1.88
CA SER A 333 11.79 0.45 -0.66
C SER A 333 11.79 -1.07 -0.57
N VAL A 334 11.40 -1.75 -1.65
CA VAL A 334 11.40 -3.22 -1.72
C VAL A 334 12.81 -3.79 -1.64
N SER A 335 13.77 -3.18 -2.34
CA SER A 335 15.18 -3.61 -2.33
C SER A 335 15.81 -3.47 -0.95
N SER A 336 15.58 -2.34 -0.27
CA SER A 336 16.04 -2.11 1.10
C SER A 336 15.43 -3.11 2.07
N MET A 337 14.12 -3.39 1.96
CA MET A 337 13.46 -4.39 2.81
C MET A 337 14.06 -5.79 2.62
N ILE A 338 14.31 -6.21 1.38
CA ILE A 338 14.96 -7.51 1.09
C ILE A 338 16.40 -7.54 1.64
N LYS A 339 17.14 -6.44 1.52
CA LYS A 339 18.50 -6.31 2.08
C LYS A 339 18.49 -6.40 3.60
N HIS A 340 17.52 -5.76 4.26
CA HIS A 340 17.30 -5.85 5.70
C HIS A 340 17.03 -7.29 6.14
N ASP A 341 16.12 -8.00 5.46
CA ASP A 341 15.85 -9.41 5.75
C ASP A 341 17.08 -10.32 5.51
N ARG A 342 17.94 -10.00 4.53
CA ARG A 342 19.21 -10.70 4.30
C ARG A 342 20.20 -10.44 5.45
N LYS A 343 20.30 -9.21 5.95
CA LYS A 343 21.14 -8.83 7.09
C LYS A 343 20.72 -9.58 8.35
N LEU A 344 19.41 -9.64 8.64
CA LEU A 344 18.88 -10.43 9.76
C LEU A 344 19.27 -11.91 9.65
N ARG A 345 19.23 -12.49 8.45
CA ARG A 345 19.68 -13.88 8.26
C ARG A 345 21.16 -14.06 8.58
N LEU A 346 22.01 -13.15 8.11
CA LEU A 346 23.45 -13.22 8.35
C LEU A 346 23.79 -13.12 9.83
N LEU A 347 23.12 -12.22 10.56
CA LEU A 347 23.31 -12.06 12.01
C LEU A 347 22.86 -13.28 12.83
N VAL A 348 21.95 -14.10 12.30
CA VAL A 348 21.55 -15.37 12.96
C VAL A 348 22.54 -16.49 12.68
N THR A 349 23.25 -16.43 11.55
CA THR A 349 24.24 -17.44 11.16
C THR A 349 25.65 -17.18 11.71
N SER A 350 25.97 -15.92 12.01
CA SER A 350 27.20 -15.52 12.70
C SER A 350 27.10 -15.85 14.18
#